data_AF-A0A9P1CL20-F1
#
_entry.id   AF-A0A9P1CL20-F1
#
_cell.length_a   1.000
_cell.length_b   1.000
_cell.length_c   1.000
_cell.angle_alpha   90.00
_cell.angle_beta   90.00
_cell.angle_gamma   90.00
#
_symmetry.space_group_name_H-M   'P 1'
#
loop_
_entity.id
_entity.type
_entity.pdbx_description
1 polymer ?
#
loop_
_entity_poly.entity_id
_entity_poly.type
_entity_poly.pdbx_seq_one_letter_code
_entity_poly.pdbx_strand_id
1 'polypeptide(L)'
;MGRAPTNAETIALRRLFFESSTLAVNEFKQRSERDETAEPTKMPVAERNARLEDQKKRLPGLHFSPETEPSHKLVDAVCQMATDQTLEWTPWEKLTSRSSEVTHSQKDLKFSLDSQGSVKVAAKTQSPDANVTGEMRVRCGRLSRAAKQSGFAVLPVDGPRNEHKVECPVLTLDLVRTEEQQCLLDTLRQLKPQAIHVTKSFGTWTFDTAAERGNCGEESLEKEGSKYGIYHTPEQFIERAISLTHPFDDKFAVEDLTRSNLFELLTKGKSHVAAQRLDFAKKLARWSKELVTEEARYLATLPLHAQKVLKGKKLLLFRKLLAESGCPDLGPSDIMSGLDLVGTASKSPFFDTKLVPATSTPQFLQMSAKWQRPKMDLRDLERP
;
A
#
# COMPACT_ATOMS: atom_id res chain seq x y z
N MET A 1 -23.14 -46.00 -24.83
CA MET A 1 -23.92 -44.77 -25.13
C MET A 1 -23.56 -44.31 -26.54
N GLY A 2 -24.20 -44.86 -27.59
CA GLY A 2 -23.79 -44.63 -28.98
C GLY A 2 -24.88 -44.87 -30.02
N ARG A 3 -26.16 -44.66 -29.68
CA ARG A 3 -27.24 -44.70 -30.67
C ARG A 3 -27.24 -43.41 -31.48
N ALA A 4 -27.52 -43.50 -32.79
CA ALA A 4 -27.78 -42.32 -33.60
C ALA A 4 -29.04 -41.59 -33.08
N PRO A 5 -29.02 -40.25 -32.95
CA PRO A 5 -30.19 -39.49 -32.54
C PRO A 5 -31.29 -39.60 -33.60
N THR A 6 -32.54 -39.65 -33.15
CA THR A 6 -33.71 -39.61 -34.03
C THR A 6 -33.84 -38.23 -34.71
N ASN A 7 -34.65 -38.13 -35.77
CA ASN A 7 -34.87 -36.85 -36.46
C ASN A 7 -35.42 -35.76 -35.52
N ALA A 8 -36.30 -36.11 -34.59
CA ALA A 8 -36.83 -35.18 -33.59
C ALA A 8 -35.75 -34.70 -32.60
N GLU A 9 -34.91 -35.61 -32.11
CA GLU A 9 -33.77 -35.27 -31.24
C GLU A 9 -32.74 -34.43 -31.98
N THR A 10 -32.54 -34.69 -33.28
CA THR A 10 -31.61 -33.91 -34.13
C THR A 10 -32.07 -32.45 -34.27
N ILE A 11 -33.38 -32.20 -34.39
CA ILE A 11 -33.94 -30.84 -34.40
C ILE A 11 -33.66 -30.13 -33.07
N ALA A 12 -33.93 -30.80 -31.94
CA ALA A 12 -33.65 -30.25 -30.61
C ALA A 12 -32.15 -29.98 -30.39
N LEU A 13 -31.27 -30.90 -30.82
CA LEU A 13 -29.82 -30.75 -30.74
C LEU A 13 -29.30 -29.61 -31.62
N ARG A 14 -29.84 -29.45 -32.84
CA ARG A 14 -29.48 -28.30 -33.71
C ARG A 14 -29.90 -26.98 -33.10
N ARG A 15 -31.10 -26.92 -32.49
CA ARG A 15 -31.56 -25.74 -31.77
C ARG A 15 -30.68 -25.43 -30.57
N LEU A 16 -30.38 -26.44 -29.74
CA LEU A 16 -29.48 -26.30 -28.60
C LEU A 16 -28.10 -25.83 -29.03
N PHE A 17 -27.54 -26.43 -30.08
CA PHE A 17 -26.24 -26.03 -30.64
C PHE A 17 -26.26 -24.59 -31.17
N PHE A 18 -27.33 -24.17 -31.84
CA PHE A 18 -27.48 -22.80 -32.31
C PHE A 18 -27.59 -21.82 -31.14
N GLU A 19 -28.43 -22.12 -30.15
CA GLU A 19 -28.59 -21.32 -28.94
C GLU A 19 -27.27 -21.20 -28.16
N SER A 20 -26.58 -22.33 -27.91
CA SER A 20 -25.29 -22.33 -27.19
C SER A 20 -24.19 -21.61 -27.95
N SER A 21 -24.10 -21.81 -29.27
CA SER A 21 -23.09 -21.15 -30.11
C SER A 21 -23.35 -19.64 -30.18
N THR A 22 -24.62 -19.23 -30.27
CA THR A 22 -25.00 -17.81 -30.28
C THR A 22 -24.66 -17.15 -28.94
N LEU A 23 -24.94 -17.82 -27.82
CA LEU A 23 -24.57 -17.33 -26.48
C LEU A 23 -23.05 -17.19 -26.34
N ALA A 24 -22.28 -18.21 -26.75
CA ALA A 24 -20.82 -18.19 -26.68
C ALA A 24 -20.19 -17.09 -27.55
N VAL A 25 -20.70 -16.87 -28.76
CA VAL A 25 -20.22 -15.80 -29.64
C VAL A 25 -20.55 -14.42 -29.08
N ASN A 26 -21.74 -14.24 -28.50
CA ASN A 26 -22.14 -12.99 -27.87
C ASN A 26 -21.25 -12.68 -26.65
N GLU A 27 -20.99 -13.69 -25.82
CA GLU A 27 -20.08 -13.57 -24.69
C GLU A 27 -18.66 -13.22 -25.13
N PHE A 28 -18.13 -13.86 -26.18
CA PHE A 28 -16.81 -13.54 -26.72
C PHE A 28 -16.73 -12.11 -27.24
N LYS A 29 -17.75 -11.63 -27.96
CA LYS A 29 -17.82 -10.25 -28.44
C LYS A 29 -17.83 -9.24 -27.29
N GLN A 30 -18.67 -9.49 -26.28
CA GLN A 30 -18.73 -8.63 -25.09
C GLN A 30 -17.39 -8.56 -24.36
N ARG A 31 -16.64 -9.65 -24.28
CA ARG A 31 -15.28 -9.65 -23.70
C ARG A 31 -14.29 -8.91 -24.59
N SER A 32 -14.36 -9.08 -25.91
CA SER A 32 -13.39 -8.47 -26.85
C SER A 32 -13.59 -6.97 -27.05
N GLU A 33 -14.82 -6.47 -26.94
CA GLU A 33 -15.17 -5.06 -27.17
C GLU A 33 -15.15 -4.22 -25.89
N ARG A 34 -14.88 -4.83 -24.73
CA ARG A 34 -14.89 -4.17 -23.43
C ARG A 34 -13.57 -3.47 -23.16
N ASP A 35 -13.64 -2.17 -22.94
CA ASP A 35 -12.51 -1.37 -22.47
C ASP A 35 -12.11 -1.72 -21.02
N GLU A 36 -10.82 -1.66 -20.70
CA GLU A 36 -10.28 -1.92 -19.34
C GLU A 36 -10.88 -0.99 -18.26
N THR A 37 -11.44 0.15 -18.66
CA THR A 37 -12.07 1.12 -17.75
C THR A 37 -13.59 0.96 -17.60
N ALA A 38 -14.21 -0.05 -18.23
CA ALA A 38 -15.66 -0.22 -18.22
C ALA A 38 -16.19 -0.78 -16.89
N GLU A 39 -17.27 -0.18 -16.36
CA GLU A 39 -17.91 -0.62 -15.11
C GLU A 39 -18.41 -2.07 -15.17
N PRO A 40 -18.37 -2.84 -14.07
CA PRO A 40 -18.85 -4.22 -14.01
C PRO A 40 -20.29 -4.40 -14.52
N THR A 41 -20.55 -5.52 -15.18
CA THR A 41 -21.89 -5.84 -15.69
C THR A 41 -22.82 -6.13 -14.51
N LYS A 42 -23.98 -5.47 -14.47
CA LYS A 42 -24.94 -5.62 -13.37
C LYS A 42 -25.64 -6.98 -13.44
N MET A 43 -25.56 -7.76 -12.37
CA MET A 43 -26.24 -9.05 -12.31
C MET A 43 -27.77 -8.86 -12.26
N PRO A 44 -28.55 -9.63 -13.04
CA PRO A 44 -30.00 -9.65 -12.96
C PRO A 44 -30.50 -9.96 -11.55
N VAL A 45 -31.58 -9.30 -11.12
CA VAL A 45 -32.13 -9.45 -9.75
C VAL A 45 -32.57 -10.89 -9.47
N ALA A 46 -33.18 -11.56 -10.45
CA ALA A 46 -33.62 -12.94 -10.33
C ALA A 46 -32.45 -13.90 -10.05
N GLU A 47 -31.34 -13.74 -10.77
CA GLU A 47 -30.13 -14.56 -10.57
C GLU A 47 -29.50 -14.28 -9.20
N ARG A 48 -29.41 -13.01 -8.80
CA ARG A 48 -28.88 -12.62 -7.50
C ARG A 48 -29.66 -13.27 -6.36
N ASN A 49 -30.99 -13.24 -6.42
CA ASN A 49 -31.85 -13.88 -5.42
C ASN A 49 -31.66 -15.40 -5.39
N ALA A 50 -31.58 -16.06 -6.55
CA ALA A 50 -31.35 -17.49 -6.63
C ALA A 50 -29.99 -17.89 -6.01
N ARG A 51 -28.92 -17.13 -6.30
CA ARG A 51 -27.58 -17.36 -5.72
C ARG A 51 -27.57 -17.13 -4.20
N LEU A 52 -28.27 -16.13 -3.71
CA LEU A 52 -28.38 -15.85 -2.27
C LEU A 52 -29.09 -16.99 -1.53
N GLU A 53 -30.18 -17.51 -2.08
CA GLU A 53 -30.90 -18.65 -1.48
C GLU A 53 -30.05 -19.92 -1.47
N ASP A 54 -29.25 -20.17 -2.50
CA ASP A 54 -28.30 -21.29 -2.52
C ASP A 54 -27.19 -21.12 -1.46
N GLN A 55 -26.66 -19.90 -1.30
CA GLN A 55 -25.68 -19.59 -0.25
C GLN A 55 -26.24 -19.81 1.16
N LYS A 56 -27.49 -19.38 1.43
CA LYS A 56 -28.16 -19.61 2.71
C LYS A 56 -28.31 -21.09 3.03
N LYS A 57 -28.66 -21.91 2.03
CA LYS A 57 -28.76 -23.37 2.19
C LYS A 57 -27.39 -24.02 2.44
N ARG A 58 -26.35 -23.54 1.75
CA ARG A 58 -24.99 -24.09 1.85
C ARG A 58 -24.25 -23.66 3.12
N LEU A 59 -24.58 -22.50 3.68
CA LEU A 59 -23.91 -21.90 4.84
C LEU A 59 -24.89 -21.68 6.02
N PRO A 60 -25.43 -22.76 6.63
CA PRO A 60 -26.46 -22.65 7.66
C PRO A 60 -25.97 -22.01 8.99
N GLY A 61 -24.66 -21.87 9.17
CA GLY A 61 -24.05 -21.23 10.35
C GLY A 61 -23.75 -19.73 10.20
N LEU A 62 -23.96 -19.15 9.02
CA LEU A 62 -23.70 -17.74 8.76
C LEU A 62 -25.00 -16.93 8.91
N HIS A 63 -24.95 -15.84 9.67
CA HIS A 63 -26.08 -14.92 9.78
C HIS A 63 -26.08 -13.97 8.57
N PHE A 64 -27.10 -14.08 7.72
CA PHE A 64 -27.32 -13.20 6.58
C PHE A 64 -28.15 -11.99 7.02
N SER A 65 -27.51 -10.82 7.10
CA SER A 65 -28.14 -9.52 7.37
C SER A 65 -27.61 -8.50 6.37
N PRO A 66 -28.29 -7.34 6.18
CA PRO A 66 -27.77 -6.28 5.32
C PRO A 66 -26.37 -5.78 5.69
N GLU A 67 -25.91 -6.04 6.92
CA GLU A 67 -24.58 -5.64 7.40
C GLU A 67 -23.51 -6.68 7.07
N THR A 68 -23.86 -7.96 7.04
CA THR A 68 -22.96 -9.07 6.73
C THR A 68 -22.93 -9.44 5.25
N GLU A 69 -23.98 -9.09 4.51
CA GLU A 69 -24.05 -9.27 3.07
C GLU A 69 -23.19 -8.25 2.31
N PRO A 70 -22.43 -8.69 1.28
CA PRO A 70 -21.67 -7.77 0.42
C PRO A 70 -22.59 -6.87 -0.41
N SER A 71 -22.11 -5.69 -0.78
CA SER A 71 -22.83 -4.78 -1.68
C SER A 71 -23.05 -5.39 -3.06
N HIS A 72 -24.14 -5.00 -3.74
CA HIS A 72 -24.44 -5.47 -5.08
C HIS A 72 -23.34 -5.10 -6.07
N LYS A 73 -22.75 -3.91 -5.93
CA LYS A 73 -21.59 -3.48 -6.73
C LYS A 73 -20.40 -4.43 -6.57
N LEU A 74 -20.11 -4.87 -5.35
CA LEU A 74 -19.01 -5.81 -5.09
C LEU A 74 -19.31 -7.19 -5.69
N VAL A 75 -20.55 -7.68 -5.57
CA VAL A 75 -20.98 -8.94 -6.18
C VAL A 75 -20.86 -8.88 -7.71
N ASP A 76 -21.31 -7.78 -8.32
CA ASP A 76 -21.22 -7.57 -9.76
C ASP A 76 -19.74 -7.53 -10.23
N ALA A 77 -18.85 -6.87 -9.48
CA ALA A 77 -17.42 -6.84 -9.77
C ALA A 77 -16.75 -8.23 -9.71
N VAL A 78 -17.02 -9.01 -8.66
CA VAL A 78 -16.44 -10.35 -8.53
C VAL A 78 -17.01 -11.31 -9.58
N CYS A 79 -18.29 -11.17 -9.95
CA CYS A 79 -18.88 -11.96 -11.04
C CYS A 79 -18.32 -11.57 -12.41
N GLN A 80 -17.96 -10.30 -12.58
CA GLN A 80 -17.26 -9.85 -13.77
C GLN A 80 -15.87 -10.47 -13.86
N MET A 81 -15.10 -10.49 -12.76
CA MET A 81 -13.79 -11.16 -12.70
C MET A 81 -13.88 -12.65 -13.07
N ALA A 82 -14.93 -13.34 -12.60
CA ALA A 82 -15.18 -14.73 -12.94
C ALA A 82 -15.52 -14.92 -14.44
N THR A 83 -16.30 -14.00 -15.02
CA THR A 83 -16.61 -13.99 -16.45
C THR A 83 -15.34 -13.75 -17.26
N ASP A 84 -14.56 -12.72 -16.94
CA ASP A 84 -13.38 -12.33 -17.71
C ASP A 84 -12.20 -13.30 -17.52
N GLN A 85 -12.28 -14.18 -16.52
CA GLN A 85 -11.20 -15.08 -16.09
C GLN A 85 -9.94 -14.32 -15.66
N THR A 86 -10.12 -13.12 -15.13
CA THR A 86 -9.06 -12.22 -14.67
C THR A 86 -9.27 -11.93 -13.19
N LEU A 87 -8.23 -12.16 -12.39
CA LEU A 87 -8.28 -11.87 -10.97
C LEU A 87 -7.67 -10.49 -10.72
N GLU A 88 -8.50 -9.55 -10.29
CA GLU A 88 -8.08 -8.20 -9.93
C GLU A 88 -8.15 -8.03 -8.41
N TRP A 89 -7.09 -7.45 -7.82
CA TRP A 89 -7.10 -7.13 -6.40
C TRP A 89 -8.12 -6.02 -6.12
N THR A 90 -9.09 -6.30 -5.25
CA THR A 90 -10.05 -5.31 -4.77
C THR A 90 -9.53 -4.68 -3.48
N PRO A 91 -9.24 -3.36 -3.46
CA PRO A 91 -8.85 -2.66 -2.24
C PRO A 91 -9.86 -2.86 -1.11
N TRP A 92 -9.37 -2.90 0.14
CA TRP A 92 -10.20 -3.12 1.32
C TRP A 92 -11.27 -2.04 1.49
N GLU A 93 -10.97 -0.80 1.07
CA GLU A 93 -11.91 0.33 1.03
C GLU A 93 -13.09 0.05 0.10
N LYS A 94 -12.99 -0.85 -0.87
CA LYS A 94 -14.08 -1.14 -1.81
C LYS A 94 -14.95 -2.32 -1.37
N LEU A 95 -14.58 -3.03 -0.29
CA LEU A 95 -15.30 -4.18 0.25
C LEU A 95 -16.49 -3.74 1.13
N THR A 96 -17.51 -3.19 0.50
CA THR A 96 -18.67 -2.60 1.19
C THR A 96 -19.78 -3.60 1.49
N SER A 97 -20.52 -3.37 2.58
CA SER A 97 -21.74 -4.11 2.91
C SER A 97 -22.97 -3.59 2.16
N ARG A 98 -24.03 -4.39 2.14
CA ARG A 98 -25.32 -3.99 1.56
C ARG A 98 -25.93 -2.79 2.27
N SER A 99 -25.81 -2.70 3.59
CA SER A 99 -26.26 -1.56 4.39
C SER A 99 -25.52 -0.27 4.01
N SER A 100 -24.20 -0.33 3.86
CA SER A 100 -23.37 0.81 3.44
C SER A 100 -23.74 1.31 2.04
N GLU A 101 -23.99 0.39 1.10
CA GLU A 101 -24.42 0.73 -0.25
C GLU A 101 -25.77 1.48 -0.27
N VAL A 102 -26.72 1.07 0.57
CA VAL A 102 -28.04 1.71 0.67
C VAL A 102 -27.93 3.08 1.34
N THR A 103 -27.17 3.21 2.42
CA THR A 103 -27.03 4.46 3.18
C THR A 103 -26.26 5.55 2.42
N HIS A 104 -25.20 5.18 1.69
CA HIS A 104 -24.36 6.13 0.94
C HIS A 104 -24.79 6.31 -0.52
N SER A 105 -26.01 5.90 -0.88
CA SER A 105 -26.55 6.08 -2.22
C SER A 105 -26.97 7.52 -2.56
N GLN A 106 -26.64 8.50 -1.71
CA GLN A 106 -26.94 9.90 -1.99
C GLN A 106 -26.11 10.43 -3.17
N LYS A 107 -26.81 11.02 -4.15
CA LYS A 107 -26.20 11.60 -5.35
C LYS A 107 -25.74 13.01 -5.04
N ASP A 108 -24.45 13.21 -4.86
CA ASP A 108 -23.89 14.56 -4.83
C ASP A 108 -23.81 15.14 -6.25
N LEU A 109 -24.39 16.33 -6.41
CA LEU A 109 -24.32 17.10 -7.65
C LEU A 109 -22.94 17.76 -7.72
N LYS A 110 -22.08 17.31 -8.62
CA LYS A 110 -20.82 18.00 -8.92
C LYS A 110 -21.08 19.02 -10.02
N PHE A 111 -20.84 20.29 -9.69
CA PHE A 111 -20.82 21.37 -10.66
C PHE A 111 -19.42 21.44 -11.28
N SER A 112 -19.33 21.38 -12.60
CA SER A 112 -18.09 21.63 -13.35
C SER A 112 -18.36 22.63 -14.46
N LEU A 113 -17.51 23.65 -14.62
CA LEU A 113 -17.57 24.50 -15.80
C LEU A 113 -16.89 23.82 -16.97
N ASP A 114 -17.51 23.87 -18.14
CA ASP A 114 -16.85 23.50 -19.38
C ASP A 114 -15.89 24.61 -19.85
N SER A 115 -15.07 24.29 -20.86
CA SER A 115 -14.12 25.23 -21.47
C SER A 115 -14.77 26.40 -22.21
N GLN A 116 -16.11 26.46 -22.27
CA GLN A 116 -16.88 27.56 -22.87
C GLN A 116 -17.67 28.37 -21.82
N GLY A 117 -17.45 28.12 -20.52
CA GLY A 117 -18.06 28.87 -19.43
C GLY A 117 -19.49 28.43 -19.07
N SER A 118 -19.96 27.28 -19.58
CA SER A 118 -21.27 26.73 -19.22
C SER A 118 -21.15 25.74 -18.05
N VAL A 119 -22.14 25.76 -17.15
CA VAL A 119 -22.15 24.90 -15.95
C VAL A 119 -22.72 23.53 -16.32
N LYS A 120 -21.88 22.51 -16.33
CA LYS A 120 -22.26 21.11 -16.49
C LYS A 120 -22.49 20.48 -15.11
N VAL A 121 -23.73 20.07 -14.85
CA VAL A 121 -24.10 19.32 -13.64
C VAL A 121 -23.89 17.84 -13.93
N ALA A 122 -22.96 17.21 -13.23
CA ALA A 122 -22.74 15.76 -13.29
C ALA A 122 -23.08 15.15 -11.93
N ALA A 123 -24.04 14.23 -11.91
CA ALA A 123 -24.32 13.42 -10.72
C ALA A 123 -23.15 12.44 -10.53
N LYS A 124 -22.28 12.70 -9.55
CA LYS A 124 -21.23 11.75 -9.20
C LYS A 124 -21.73 10.91 -8.04
N THR A 125 -21.98 9.63 -8.31
CA THR A 125 -22.25 8.68 -7.23
C THR A 125 -20.95 8.51 -6.46
N GLN A 126 -20.86 9.00 -5.23
CA GLN A 126 -19.77 8.61 -4.34
C GLN A 126 -19.86 7.09 -4.16
N SER A 127 -18.78 6.36 -4.46
CA SER A 127 -18.67 4.99 -4.00
C SER A 127 -18.51 5.05 -2.48
N PRO A 128 -19.37 4.38 -1.70
CA PRO A 128 -19.06 4.21 -0.29
C PRO A 128 -17.70 3.55 -0.16
N ASP A 129 -16.83 4.13 0.64
CA ASP A 129 -15.64 3.43 1.10
C ASP A 129 -16.03 2.61 2.33
N ALA A 130 -15.78 1.31 2.26
CA ALA A 130 -15.82 0.41 3.39
C ALA A 130 -14.91 0.99 4.48
N ASN A 131 -15.41 1.00 5.70
CA ASN A 131 -14.68 1.56 6.81
C ASN A 131 -13.49 0.64 7.17
N VAL A 132 -12.33 0.89 6.56
CA VAL A 132 -11.08 0.13 6.80
C VAL A 132 -10.47 0.45 8.16
N THR A 133 -11.04 1.40 8.92
CA THR A 133 -10.61 1.65 10.30
C THR A 133 -10.98 0.53 11.27
N GLY A 134 -11.69 -0.51 10.78
CA GLY A 134 -11.94 -1.78 11.45
C GLY A 134 -12.46 -1.67 12.89
N GLU A 135 -12.38 -2.77 13.63
CA GLU A 135 -12.37 -2.74 15.10
C GLU A 135 -11.12 -2.02 15.66
N MET A 136 -10.17 -1.65 14.79
CA MET A 136 -8.89 -1.02 15.13
C MET A 136 -9.04 0.36 15.81
N ARG A 137 -10.22 0.99 15.72
CA ARG A 137 -10.64 2.06 16.65
C ARG A 137 -11.06 1.48 18.00
N VAL A 138 -10.16 0.72 18.62
CA VAL A 138 -10.43 0.04 19.88
C VAL A 138 -10.73 1.04 21.01
N ARG A 139 -10.13 2.23 20.93
CA ARG A 139 -10.30 3.33 21.87
C ARG A 139 -11.60 4.14 21.69
N CYS A 140 -12.43 3.81 20.70
CA CYS A 140 -13.78 4.39 20.55
C CYS A 140 -14.84 3.70 21.42
N GLY A 141 -14.52 2.58 22.07
CA GLY A 141 -15.46 1.85 22.94
C GLY A 141 -16.55 1.07 22.18
N ARG A 142 -16.36 0.76 20.89
CA ARG A 142 -17.35 0.09 20.04
C ARG A 142 -17.71 -1.31 20.51
N LEU A 143 -16.72 -2.11 20.88
CA LEU A 143 -16.94 -3.44 21.46
C LEU A 143 -17.76 -3.34 22.75
N SER A 144 -17.41 -2.39 23.62
CA SER A 144 -18.12 -2.16 24.88
C SER A 144 -19.56 -1.69 24.66
N ARG A 145 -19.81 -0.91 23.61
CA ARG A 145 -21.17 -0.53 23.19
C ARG A 145 -21.97 -1.73 22.69
N ALA A 146 -21.40 -2.56 21.81
CA ALA A 146 -22.07 -3.74 21.28
C ALA A 146 -22.40 -4.76 22.38
N ALA A 147 -21.47 -4.98 23.31
CA ALA A 147 -21.69 -5.84 24.47
C ALA A 147 -22.79 -5.28 25.40
N LYS A 148 -22.82 -3.96 25.65
CA LYS A 148 -23.93 -3.33 26.40
C LYS A 148 -25.29 -3.50 25.70
N GLN A 149 -25.34 -3.33 24.37
CA GLN A 149 -26.57 -3.53 23.58
C GLN A 149 -27.05 -4.98 23.61
N SER A 150 -26.13 -5.93 23.76
CA SER A 150 -26.42 -7.35 23.91
C SER A 150 -26.79 -7.75 25.35
N GLY A 151 -26.92 -6.79 26.26
CA GLY A 151 -27.35 -7.00 27.64
C GLY A 151 -26.23 -7.28 28.65
N PHE A 152 -24.96 -7.20 28.24
CA PHE A 152 -23.84 -7.39 29.16
C PHE A 152 -23.57 -6.13 29.99
N ALA A 153 -23.25 -6.33 31.28
CA ALA A 153 -22.69 -5.28 32.11
C ALA A 153 -21.20 -5.09 31.75
N VAL A 154 -20.84 -3.91 31.25
CA VAL A 154 -19.49 -3.62 30.75
C VAL A 154 -18.92 -2.36 31.38
N LEU A 155 -17.72 -2.47 31.95
CA LEU A 155 -16.92 -1.35 32.44
C LEU A 155 -15.70 -1.13 31.50
N PRO A 156 -15.79 -0.20 30.53
CA PRO A 156 -14.65 0.15 29.71
C PRO A 156 -13.72 1.12 30.45
N VAL A 157 -12.40 0.88 30.33
CA VAL A 157 -11.35 1.69 30.96
C VAL A 157 -10.37 2.14 29.87
N ASP A 158 -10.02 3.43 29.83
CA ASP A 158 -9.03 3.95 28.89
C ASP A 158 -8.25 5.14 29.51
N GLY A 159 -7.09 5.46 28.96
CA GLY A 159 -6.22 6.54 29.44
C GLY A 159 -6.71 7.94 29.06
N PRO A 160 -6.29 8.98 29.80
CA PRO A 160 -6.67 10.38 29.54
C PRO A 160 -6.18 10.91 28.20
N ARG A 161 -5.19 10.26 27.59
CA ARG A 161 -4.66 10.56 26.25
C ARG A 161 -5.48 9.88 25.13
N ASN A 162 -6.78 9.68 25.34
CA ASN A 162 -7.66 9.19 24.30
C ASN A 162 -8.25 10.36 23.52
N GLU A 163 -7.79 10.56 22.28
CA GLU A 163 -8.26 11.64 21.41
C GLU A 163 -9.46 11.23 20.54
N HIS A 164 -9.90 9.97 20.64
CA HIS A 164 -11.01 9.47 19.85
C HIS A 164 -12.37 9.89 20.44
N LYS A 165 -13.34 10.12 19.54
CA LYS A 165 -14.74 10.27 19.96
C LYS A 165 -15.26 8.95 20.51
N VAL A 166 -15.51 8.91 21.81
CA VAL A 166 -15.97 7.71 22.52
C VAL A 166 -17.47 7.52 22.31
N GLU A 167 -17.90 6.29 22.01
CA GLU A 167 -19.30 5.95 21.72
C GLU A 167 -20.08 5.43 22.94
N CYS A 168 -19.43 5.28 24.10
CA CYS A 168 -20.04 4.91 25.38
C CYS A 168 -19.29 5.55 26.56
N PRO A 169 -19.88 5.66 27.76
CA PRO A 169 -19.15 6.13 28.94
C PRO A 169 -17.96 5.22 29.27
N VAL A 170 -16.79 5.83 29.49
CA VAL A 170 -15.50 5.17 29.78
C VAL A 170 -14.94 5.69 31.10
N LEU A 171 -14.39 4.79 31.90
CA LEU A 171 -13.64 5.12 33.10
C LEU A 171 -12.22 5.54 32.70
N THR A 172 -11.88 6.81 32.93
CA THR A 172 -10.58 7.34 32.56
C THR A 172 -9.56 7.06 33.66
N LEU A 173 -8.53 6.26 33.37
CA LEU A 173 -7.42 5.96 34.28
C LEU A 173 -6.08 5.97 33.54
N ASP A 174 -5.11 6.73 34.02
CA ASP A 174 -3.72 6.69 33.60
C ASP A 174 -2.97 5.54 34.30
N LEU A 175 -2.98 4.38 33.66
CA LEU A 175 -2.32 3.17 34.16
C LEU A 175 -0.78 3.26 34.18
N VAL A 176 -0.18 4.40 33.86
CA VAL A 176 1.23 4.68 34.17
C VAL A 176 1.41 5.00 35.66
N ARG A 177 0.37 5.53 36.33
CA ARG A 177 0.41 5.92 37.75
C ARG A 177 -0.03 4.79 38.66
N THR A 178 0.79 4.48 39.67
CA THR A 178 0.55 3.38 40.63
C THR A 178 -0.77 3.54 41.42
N GLU A 179 -1.16 4.77 41.76
CA GLU A 179 -2.41 5.07 42.47
C GLU A 179 -3.64 4.65 41.65
N GLU A 180 -3.60 4.92 40.34
CA GLU A 180 -4.70 4.63 39.42
C GLU A 180 -4.73 3.15 39.01
N GLN A 181 -3.57 2.48 38.98
CA GLN A 181 -3.48 1.03 38.91
C GLN A 181 -4.15 0.36 40.12
N GLN A 182 -3.89 0.87 41.33
CA GLN A 182 -4.48 0.32 42.56
C GLN A 182 -6.01 0.48 42.58
N CYS A 183 -6.51 1.65 42.14
CA CYS A 183 -7.94 1.89 41.95
C CYS A 183 -8.59 0.88 40.98
N LEU A 184 -7.95 0.58 39.85
CA LEU A 184 -8.42 -0.42 38.90
C LEU A 184 -8.43 -1.83 39.54
N LEU A 185 -7.38 -2.20 40.26
CA LEU A 185 -7.28 -3.51 40.92
C LEU A 185 -8.38 -3.68 41.98
N ASP A 186 -8.67 -2.65 42.77
CA ASP A 186 -9.72 -2.71 43.77
C ASP A 186 -11.12 -2.79 43.13
N THR A 187 -11.32 -2.08 42.02
CA THR A 187 -12.54 -2.18 41.21
C THR A 187 -12.74 -3.59 40.65
N LEU A 188 -11.69 -4.22 40.13
CA LEU A 188 -11.73 -5.61 39.62
C LEU A 188 -12.05 -6.62 40.72
N ARG A 189 -11.49 -6.44 41.93
CA ARG A 189 -11.77 -7.29 43.10
C ARG A 189 -13.22 -7.20 43.55
N GLN A 190 -13.82 -6.02 43.47
CA GLN A 190 -15.22 -5.79 43.84
C GLN A 190 -16.18 -6.31 42.77
N LEU A 191 -15.93 -5.99 41.49
CA LEU A 191 -16.83 -6.35 40.39
C LEU A 191 -16.75 -7.81 39.96
N LYS A 192 -15.60 -8.47 40.17
CA LYS A 192 -15.35 -9.87 39.78
C LYS A 192 -15.84 -10.17 38.35
N PRO A 193 -15.28 -9.50 37.33
CA PRO A 193 -15.75 -9.64 35.96
C PRO A 193 -15.58 -11.08 35.45
N GLN A 194 -16.55 -11.56 34.67
CA GLN A 194 -16.50 -12.88 34.06
C GLN A 194 -15.46 -12.98 32.94
N ALA A 195 -15.16 -11.85 32.29
CA ALA A 195 -14.17 -11.76 31.22
C ALA A 195 -13.50 -10.38 31.25
N ILE A 196 -12.23 -10.34 30.88
CA ILE A 196 -11.46 -9.11 30.71
C ILE A 196 -10.92 -9.09 29.28
N HIS A 197 -11.23 -8.02 28.56
CA HIS A 197 -10.68 -7.78 27.24
C HIS A 197 -9.67 -6.64 27.34
N VAL A 198 -8.41 -6.93 27.00
CA VAL A 198 -7.32 -5.95 27.01
C VAL A 198 -6.79 -5.81 25.61
N THR A 199 -6.74 -4.57 25.15
CA THR A 199 -6.12 -4.24 23.87
C THR A 199 -4.96 -3.31 24.09
N LYS A 200 -3.80 -3.70 23.59
CA LYS A 200 -2.63 -2.83 23.62
C LYS A 200 -2.96 -1.57 22.82
N SER A 201 -2.66 -0.39 23.39
CA SER A 201 -2.54 0.82 22.61
C SER A 201 -1.37 0.63 21.65
N PHE A 202 -1.65 0.19 20.43
CA PHE A 202 -0.79 0.59 19.33
C PHE A 202 -1.00 2.09 19.22
N GLY A 203 -0.06 2.86 19.79
CA GLY A 203 -0.04 4.29 19.55
C GLY A 203 -0.18 4.50 18.05
N THR A 204 -1.12 5.34 17.65
CA THR A 204 -1.22 5.86 16.29
C THR A 204 0.02 6.68 15.99
N TRP A 205 1.14 6.01 15.83
CA TRP A 205 1.98 6.30 14.70
C TRP A 205 1.25 5.65 13.55
N THR A 206 0.49 6.45 12.81
CA THR A 206 0.62 6.34 11.36
C THR A 206 2.10 6.57 11.07
N PHE A 207 2.90 5.51 11.22
CA PHE A 207 3.59 5.09 10.03
C PHE A 207 2.47 4.98 9.01
N ASP A 208 2.39 5.98 8.14
CA ASP A 208 2.28 5.65 6.73
C ASP A 208 2.83 4.23 6.59
N THR A 209 2.01 3.26 6.21
CA THR A 209 2.54 1.97 5.78
C THR A 209 3.42 2.13 4.51
N ALA A 210 3.77 3.38 4.15
CA ALA A 210 4.93 3.74 3.35
C ALA A 210 6.28 3.79 4.11
N ALA A 211 6.32 3.80 5.45
CA ALA A 211 7.55 3.96 6.24
C ALA A 211 7.94 2.72 7.09
N GLU A 212 7.21 1.61 6.98
CA GLU A 212 7.82 0.25 7.12
C GLU A 212 8.75 -0.09 5.95
N ARG A 213 8.92 0.80 4.98
CA ARG A 213 10.09 0.79 4.08
C ARG A 213 11.27 1.52 4.72
N GLY A 214 11.61 1.13 5.94
CA GLY A 214 12.89 1.40 6.57
C GLY A 214 13.81 0.19 6.42
N ASN A 215 14.33 -0.02 5.22
CA ASN A 215 15.59 -0.75 4.98
C ASN A 215 15.75 -2.15 5.62
N CYS A 216 14.76 -3.01 5.46
CA CYS A 216 15.00 -4.44 5.26
C CYS A 216 14.20 -4.82 4.01
N GLY A 217 14.91 -5.10 2.93
CA GLY A 217 14.34 -5.44 1.64
C GLY A 217 13.71 -6.83 1.61
N GLU A 218 12.84 -7.16 2.56
CA GLU A 218 11.91 -8.27 2.41
C GLU A 218 10.64 -7.76 1.72
N GLU A 219 10.80 -7.39 0.44
CA GLU A 219 9.77 -7.81 -0.49
C GLU A 219 9.87 -9.33 -0.54
N SER A 220 8.81 -9.96 -0.06
CA SER A 220 8.35 -11.28 -0.42
C SER A 220 9.25 -11.94 -1.45
N LEU A 221 10.23 -12.70 -0.96
CA LEU A 221 10.59 -13.91 -1.66
C LEU A 221 9.27 -14.67 -1.84
N GLU A 222 8.68 -14.56 -3.02
CA GLU A 222 7.98 -15.68 -3.65
C GLU A 222 9.02 -16.78 -3.85
N LYS A 223 9.53 -17.32 -2.74
CA LYS A 223 9.87 -18.72 -2.68
C LYS A 223 8.54 -19.42 -2.91
N GLU A 224 8.50 -20.32 -3.89
CA GLU A 224 7.51 -21.40 -3.93
C GLU A 224 7.58 -22.16 -2.59
N GLY A 225 6.91 -21.61 -1.59
CA GLY A 225 6.97 -22.04 -0.21
C GLY A 225 5.66 -21.59 0.39
N SER A 226 4.72 -22.52 0.45
CA SER A 226 3.45 -22.32 1.14
C SER A 226 3.74 -21.80 2.55
N LYS A 227 3.22 -20.61 2.88
CA LYS A 227 3.30 -20.05 4.23
C LYS A 227 2.33 -20.83 5.12
N TYR A 228 2.87 -21.69 5.98
CA TYR A 228 2.10 -22.35 7.02
C TYR A 228 2.23 -21.55 8.32
N GLY A 229 1.11 -21.17 8.92
CA GLY A 229 1.10 -20.66 10.29
C GLY A 229 1.33 -21.81 11.26
N ILE A 230 2.30 -21.68 12.17
CA ILE A 230 2.44 -22.61 13.28
C ILE A 230 1.43 -22.17 14.34
N TYR A 231 0.47 -23.04 14.64
CA TYR A 231 -0.46 -22.79 15.74
C TYR A 231 0.31 -22.83 17.07
N HIS A 232 0.17 -21.77 17.86
CA HIS A 232 0.66 -21.70 19.23
C HIS A 232 -0.52 -21.68 20.19
N THR A 233 -0.44 -22.44 21.28
CA THR A 233 -1.37 -22.26 22.41
C THR A 233 -1.15 -20.89 23.05
N PRO A 234 -2.12 -20.34 23.81
CA PRO A 234 -1.95 -19.06 24.50
C PRO A 234 -0.67 -19.00 25.35
N GLU A 235 -0.30 -20.10 26.02
CA GLU A 235 0.91 -20.20 26.85
C GLU A 235 2.17 -20.15 25.97
N GLN A 236 2.21 -20.92 24.89
CA GLN A 236 3.32 -20.93 23.93
C GLN A 236 3.50 -19.57 23.26
N PHE A 237 2.40 -18.87 22.97
CA PHE A 237 2.45 -17.52 22.42
C PHE A 237 3.09 -16.54 23.39
N ILE A 238 2.72 -16.60 24.68
CA ILE A 238 3.29 -15.74 25.72
C ILE A 238 4.78 -16.03 25.91
N GLU A 239 5.17 -17.30 26.03
CA GLU A 239 6.58 -17.69 26.15
C GLU A 239 7.41 -17.20 24.96
N ARG A 240 6.88 -17.36 23.74
CA ARG A 240 7.52 -16.89 22.51
C ARG A 240 7.60 -15.36 22.51
N ALA A 241 6.54 -14.66 22.85
CA ALA A 241 6.48 -13.20 22.88
C ALA A 241 7.48 -12.58 23.87
N ILE A 242 7.70 -13.22 25.03
CA ILE A 242 8.71 -12.81 26.01
C ILE A 242 10.13 -12.99 25.45
N SER A 243 10.35 -14.04 24.64
CA SER A 243 11.66 -14.31 24.03
C SER A 243 12.01 -13.39 22.86
N LEU A 244 11.04 -12.64 22.31
CA LEU A 244 11.27 -11.76 21.18
C LEU A 244 11.84 -10.42 21.65
N THR A 245 12.95 -10.02 21.05
CA THR A 245 13.54 -8.69 21.24
C THR A 245 12.77 -7.69 20.37
N HIS A 246 12.36 -6.56 20.95
CA HIS A 246 11.61 -5.56 20.19
C HIS A 246 12.54 -4.94 19.12
N PRO A 247 12.06 -4.64 17.90
CA PRO A 247 12.89 -4.03 16.86
C PRO A 247 13.56 -2.71 17.28
N PHE A 248 13.02 -2.01 18.28
CA PHE A 248 13.66 -0.80 18.85
C PHE A 248 14.83 -1.11 19.77
N ASP A 249 14.86 -2.29 20.39
CA ASP A 249 15.93 -2.68 21.30
C ASP A 249 17.17 -3.20 20.53
N ASP A 250 16.96 -3.73 19.33
CA ASP A 250 18.02 -4.30 18.47
C ASP A 250 18.44 -3.33 17.34
N LYS A 251 17.47 -2.65 16.70
CA LYS A 251 17.75 -1.65 15.65
C LYS A 251 17.71 -0.25 16.24
N PHE A 252 18.83 0.19 16.79
CA PHE A 252 19.04 1.63 17.01
C PHE A 252 18.91 2.36 15.66
N ALA A 253 17.78 3.02 15.43
CA ALA A 253 17.37 3.58 14.14
C ALA A 253 18.30 4.68 13.58
N VAL A 254 19.27 5.15 14.35
CA VAL A 254 20.18 6.22 13.97
C VAL A 254 21.51 5.60 13.56
N GLU A 255 21.98 5.78 12.33
CA GLU A 255 23.29 5.30 11.88
C GLU A 255 24.45 5.87 12.75
N ASP A 256 25.55 5.11 12.89
CA ASP A 256 26.71 5.52 13.71
C ASP A 256 27.28 6.88 13.32
N LEU A 257 27.32 7.19 12.01
CA LEU A 257 27.75 8.50 11.53
C LEU A 257 26.86 9.62 12.09
N THR A 258 25.55 9.40 12.13
CA THR A 258 24.59 10.36 12.67
C THR A 258 24.73 10.47 14.19
N ARG A 259 24.99 9.36 14.90
CA ARG A 259 25.27 9.39 16.35
C ARG A 259 26.54 10.16 16.66
N SER A 260 27.62 9.95 15.90
CA SER A 260 28.88 10.68 16.05
C SER A 260 28.69 12.18 15.82
N ASN A 261 27.97 12.55 14.77
CA ASN A 261 27.65 13.96 14.49
C ASN A 261 26.81 14.60 15.60
N LEU A 262 25.83 13.87 16.14
CA LEU A 262 25.00 14.33 17.25
C LEU A 262 25.84 14.49 18.52
N PHE A 263 26.68 13.51 18.84
CA PHE A 263 27.59 13.56 19.97
C PHE A 263 28.56 14.75 19.85
N GLU A 264 29.16 14.98 18.68
CA GLU A 264 30.05 16.11 18.45
C GLU A 264 29.32 17.45 18.60
N LEU A 265 28.10 17.57 18.06
CA LEU A 265 27.28 18.76 18.21
C LEU A 265 26.93 19.05 19.68
N LEU A 266 26.58 18.01 20.44
CA LEU A 266 26.20 18.13 21.85
C LEU A 266 27.41 18.39 22.76
N THR A 267 28.57 17.81 22.45
CA THR A 267 29.78 17.94 23.29
C THR A 267 30.62 19.17 22.98
N LYS A 268 30.78 19.51 21.69
CA LYS A 268 31.63 20.65 21.25
C LYS A 268 30.83 21.91 20.93
N GLY A 269 29.50 21.79 20.83
CA GLY A 269 28.60 22.92 20.61
C GLY A 269 28.52 23.40 19.16
N LYS A 270 27.56 24.28 18.90
CA LYS A 270 27.19 24.77 17.56
C LYS A 270 28.32 25.55 16.88
N SER A 271 29.09 26.32 17.65
CA SER A 271 30.18 27.17 17.11
C SER A 271 31.31 26.33 16.52
N HIS A 272 31.69 25.24 17.18
CA HIS A 272 32.71 24.30 16.69
C HIS A 272 32.28 23.63 15.38
N VAL A 273 31.04 23.13 15.33
CA VAL A 273 30.49 22.50 14.12
C VAL A 273 30.38 23.52 12.97
N ALA A 274 30.02 24.78 13.25
CA ALA A 274 29.99 25.84 12.26
C ALA A 274 31.38 26.16 11.68
N ALA A 275 32.42 26.19 12.53
CA ALA A 275 33.80 26.39 12.10
C ALA A 275 34.29 25.24 11.20
N GLN A 276 34.04 23.99 11.59
CA GLN A 276 34.35 22.81 10.76
C GLN A 276 33.63 22.87 9.39
N ARG A 277 32.33 23.22 9.37
CA ARG A 277 31.57 23.39 8.12
C ARG A 277 32.16 24.49 7.23
N LEU A 278 32.59 25.60 7.83
CA LEU A 278 33.23 26.70 7.10
C LEU A 278 34.55 26.27 6.49
N ASP A 279 35.39 25.55 7.23
CA ASP A 279 36.67 25.07 6.72
C ASP A 279 36.50 24.02 5.62
N PHE A 280 35.50 23.14 5.74
CA PHE A 280 35.13 22.24 4.66
C PHE A 280 34.60 22.98 3.43
N ALA A 281 33.80 24.03 3.60
CA ALA A 281 33.34 24.87 2.49
C ALA A 281 34.49 25.60 1.77
N LYS A 282 35.49 26.11 2.52
CA LYS A 282 36.72 26.68 1.93
C LYS A 282 37.49 25.63 1.13
N LYS A 283 37.58 24.41 1.64
CA LYS A 283 38.23 23.27 0.97
C LYS A 283 37.51 22.93 -0.34
N LEU A 284 36.19 22.82 -0.32
CA LEU A 284 35.34 22.64 -1.50
C LEU A 284 35.54 23.73 -2.56
N ALA A 285 35.56 25.01 -2.13
CA ALA A 285 35.76 26.14 -3.02
C ALA A 285 37.14 26.11 -3.71
N ARG A 286 38.17 25.66 -2.99
CA ARG A 286 39.52 25.47 -3.54
C ARG A 286 39.53 24.38 -4.61
N TRP A 287 39.04 23.19 -4.28
CA TRP A 287 38.98 22.07 -5.23
C TRP A 287 38.14 22.37 -6.46
N SER A 288 37.03 23.09 -6.28
CA SER A 288 36.21 23.52 -7.41
C SER A 288 36.95 24.41 -8.40
N LYS A 289 37.99 25.14 -7.97
CA LYS A 289 38.82 25.98 -8.86
C LYS A 289 39.94 25.16 -9.51
N GLU A 290 40.57 24.27 -8.74
CA GLU A 290 41.64 23.39 -9.22
C GLU A 290 41.15 22.47 -10.36
N LEU A 291 39.94 21.93 -10.22
CA LEU A 291 39.41 20.93 -11.15
C LEU A 291 38.77 21.51 -12.42
N VAL A 292 38.63 22.83 -12.57
CA VAL A 292 37.90 23.44 -13.70
C VAL A 292 38.45 22.99 -15.06
N THR A 293 39.77 22.92 -15.18
CA THR A 293 40.44 22.56 -16.43
C THR A 293 40.25 21.07 -16.76
N GLU A 294 40.36 20.21 -15.74
CA GLU A 294 40.16 18.77 -15.87
C GLU A 294 38.70 18.42 -16.17
N GLU A 295 37.74 19.12 -15.55
CA GLU A 295 36.30 18.96 -15.81
C GLU A 295 35.95 19.30 -17.26
N ALA A 296 36.53 20.40 -17.79
CA ALA A 296 36.33 20.78 -19.19
C ALA A 296 36.91 19.74 -20.15
N ARG A 297 38.09 19.19 -19.85
CA ARG A 297 38.70 18.10 -20.62
C ARG A 297 37.85 16.84 -20.56
N TYR A 298 37.36 16.48 -19.38
CA TYR A 298 36.52 15.29 -19.19
C TYR A 298 35.20 15.42 -19.95
N LEU A 299 34.52 16.56 -19.84
CA LEU A 299 33.28 16.82 -20.58
C LEU A 299 33.49 16.69 -22.10
N ALA A 300 34.64 17.13 -22.62
CA ALA A 300 34.95 17.01 -24.05
C ALA A 300 35.12 15.56 -24.54
N THR A 301 35.45 14.61 -23.65
CA THR A 301 35.53 13.19 -24.00
C THR A 301 34.16 12.51 -24.14
N LEU A 302 33.10 13.12 -23.62
CA LEU A 302 31.76 12.54 -23.60
C LEU A 302 31.01 12.78 -24.91
N PRO A 303 30.03 11.92 -25.28
CA PRO A 303 29.17 12.14 -26.44
C PRO A 303 28.39 13.46 -26.39
N LEU A 304 28.09 14.05 -27.55
CA LEU A 304 27.40 15.36 -27.67
C LEU A 304 26.09 15.46 -26.86
N HIS A 305 25.30 14.38 -26.84
CA HIS A 305 24.05 14.35 -26.08
C HIS A 305 24.29 14.40 -24.56
N ALA A 306 25.34 13.73 -24.06
CA ALA A 306 25.72 13.75 -22.66
C ALA A 306 26.34 15.10 -22.26
N GLN A 307 27.14 15.72 -23.15
CA GLN A 307 27.70 17.05 -22.92
C GLN A 307 26.61 18.10 -22.65
N LYS A 308 25.48 18.03 -23.38
CA LYS A 308 24.34 18.94 -23.20
C LYS A 308 23.75 18.82 -21.79
N VAL A 309 23.51 17.59 -21.31
CA VAL A 309 22.86 17.30 -20.01
C VAL A 309 23.80 17.54 -18.82
N LEU A 310 25.10 17.33 -19.03
CA LEU A 310 26.12 17.43 -17.98
C LEU A 310 26.78 18.81 -17.90
N LYS A 311 26.43 19.73 -18.81
CA LYS A 311 26.94 21.10 -18.81
C LYS A 311 26.70 21.77 -17.46
N GLY A 312 27.77 22.27 -16.84
CA GLY A 312 27.73 22.97 -15.55
C GLY A 312 27.78 22.05 -14.31
N LYS A 313 27.70 20.73 -14.46
CA LYS A 313 27.88 19.78 -13.35
C LYS A 313 29.37 19.55 -13.08
N LYS A 314 29.76 19.53 -11.80
CA LYS A 314 31.16 19.35 -11.35
C LYS A 314 31.40 17.88 -10.98
N LEU A 315 31.56 17.03 -11.99
CA LEU A 315 31.56 15.57 -11.83
C LEU A 315 32.85 15.05 -11.20
N LEU A 316 34.01 15.60 -11.57
CA LEU A 316 35.29 15.27 -10.95
C LEU A 316 35.36 15.77 -9.51
N LEU A 317 34.79 16.93 -9.20
CA LEU A 317 34.66 17.40 -7.81
C LEU A 317 33.82 16.43 -6.99
N PHE A 318 32.69 15.97 -7.53
CA PHE A 318 31.83 14.99 -6.87
C PHE A 318 32.56 13.65 -6.67
N ARG A 319 33.29 13.17 -7.68
CA ARG A 319 34.14 11.97 -7.56
C ARG A 319 35.18 12.11 -6.45
N LYS A 320 35.85 13.27 -6.37
CA LYS A 320 36.83 13.55 -5.32
C LYS A 320 36.21 13.54 -3.92
N LEU A 321 34.98 14.04 -3.78
CA LEU A 321 34.24 14.01 -2.52
C LEU A 321 33.89 12.60 -2.08
N LEU A 322 33.40 11.75 -2.99
CA LEU A 322 33.07 10.36 -2.69
C LEU A 322 34.30 9.56 -2.25
N ALA A 323 35.44 9.81 -2.89
CA ALA A 323 36.71 9.19 -2.52
C ALA A 323 37.19 9.62 -1.13
N GLU A 324 37.05 10.91 -0.78
CA GLU A 324 37.46 11.39 0.55
C GLU A 324 36.49 10.96 1.66
N SER A 325 35.19 10.85 1.38
CA SER A 325 34.20 10.42 2.37
C SER A 325 34.28 8.93 2.70
N GLY A 326 35.09 8.15 1.97
CA GLY A 326 35.16 6.70 2.13
C GLY A 326 33.83 6.01 1.82
N CYS A 327 33.04 6.59 0.90
CA CYS A 327 31.75 6.03 0.51
C CYS A 327 31.94 4.57 0.04
N PRO A 328 31.30 3.56 0.64
CA PRO A 328 31.46 2.16 0.24
C PRO A 328 31.16 1.92 -1.25
N ASP A 329 30.25 2.71 -1.81
CA ASP A 329 29.85 2.67 -3.22
C ASP A 329 30.72 3.63 -4.05
N LEU A 330 31.98 3.23 -4.28
CA LEU A 330 32.93 3.92 -5.15
C LEU A 330 32.67 3.60 -6.63
N GLY A 331 31.40 3.58 -7.07
CA GLY A 331 31.01 3.49 -8.48
C GLY A 331 30.81 4.84 -9.20
N PRO A 332 31.65 5.90 -9.09
CA PRO A 332 31.43 7.11 -9.86
C PRO A 332 31.71 6.90 -11.37
N SER A 333 32.32 5.78 -11.78
CA SER A 333 32.38 5.39 -13.20
C SER A 333 30.99 5.36 -13.82
N ASP A 334 30.00 4.83 -13.09
CA ASP A 334 28.68 4.51 -13.63
C ASP A 334 27.82 5.77 -13.75
N ILE A 335 27.97 6.73 -12.83
CA ILE A 335 27.34 8.06 -12.96
C ILE A 335 27.94 8.83 -14.14
N MET A 336 29.23 8.63 -14.38
CA MET A 336 30.00 9.35 -15.40
C MET A 336 29.86 8.76 -16.80
N SER A 337 29.61 7.45 -16.93
CA SER A 337 29.32 6.75 -18.19
C SER A 337 27.82 6.60 -18.48
N GLY A 338 26.98 6.77 -17.47
CA GLY A 338 25.56 6.43 -17.52
C GLY A 338 25.30 4.99 -17.06
N LEU A 339 24.06 4.75 -16.65
CA LEU A 339 23.55 3.43 -16.26
C LEU A 339 22.81 2.80 -17.43
N ASP A 340 23.01 1.49 -17.62
CA ASP A 340 22.26 0.73 -18.60
C ASP A 340 20.78 0.65 -18.21
N LEU A 341 19.89 0.89 -19.17
CA LEU A 341 18.43 0.79 -18.97
C LEU A 341 17.93 -0.67 -18.87
N VAL A 342 18.76 -1.62 -19.29
CA VAL A 342 18.46 -3.06 -19.33
C VAL A 342 19.65 -3.85 -18.79
N GLY A 343 19.39 -5.02 -18.22
CA GLY A 343 20.42 -5.87 -17.62
C GLY A 343 20.34 -5.90 -16.10
N THR A 344 21.33 -6.55 -15.49
CA THR A 344 21.42 -6.69 -14.03
C THR A 344 22.37 -5.63 -13.48
N ALA A 345 21.86 -4.73 -12.64
CA ALA A 345 22.68 -3.75 -11.94
C ALA A 345 23.64 -4.43 -10.94
N SER A 346 24.78 -3.79 -10.68
CA SER A 346 25.72 -4.21 -9.64
C SER A 346 25.07 -4.10 -8.25
N LYS A 347 25.43 -5.01 -7.34
CA LYS A 347 24.91 -5.00 -5.97
C LYS A 347 25.47 -3.77 -5.23
N SER A 348 24.59 -2.90 -4.76
CA SER A 348 24.97 -1.80 -3.86
C SER A 348 25.39 -2.34 -2.49
N PRO A 349 26.42 -1.77 -1.85
CA PRO A 349 26.82 -2.13 -0.49
C PRO A 349 25.85 -1.63 0.57
N PHE A 350 24.93 -0.71 0.23
CA PHE A 350 24.00 -0.09 1.17
C PHE A 350 22.66 -0.81 1.30
N PHE A 351 22.29 -1.60 0.29
CA PHE A 351 20.96 -2.18 0.18
C PHE A 351 21.04 -3.68 -0.04
N ASP A 352 20.09 -4.39 0.56
CA ASP A 352 19.92 -5.81 0.30
C ASP A 352 19.57 -6.07 -1.17
N THR A 353 19.98 -7.24 -1.66
CA THR A 353 19.70 -7.63 -3.04
C THR A 353 18.22 -8.00 -3.16
N LYS A 354 17.52 -7.25 -4.01
CA LYS A 354 16.11 -7.46 -4.32
C LYS A 354 15.98 -7.95 -5.76
N LEU A 355 15.29 -9.08 -5.95
CA LEU A 355 14.98 -9.57 -7.30
C LEU A 355 13.85 -8.71 -7.89
N VAL A 356 14.14 -7.99 -8.97
CA VAL A 356 13.13 -7.29 -9.75
C VAL A 356 13.10 -7.94 -11.13
N PRO A 357 12.04 -8.70 -11.47
CA PRO A 357 11.95 -9.35 -12.78
C PRO A 357 11.81 -8.31 -13.89
N ALA A 358 12.42 -8.58 -15.04
CA ALA A 358 12.32 -7.70 -16.19
C ALA A 358 10.86 -7.65 -16.68
N THR A 359 10.24 -6.47 -16.60
CA THR A 359 8.86 -6.24 -17.07
C THR A 359 8.78 -6.02 -18.58
N SER A 360 9.91 -5.75 -19.22
CA SER A 360 9.97 -5.38 -20.64
C SER A 360 11.26 -5.88 -21.29
N THR A 361 11.22 -6.07 -22.61
CA THR A 361 12.37 -6.50 -23.39
C THR A 361 13.09 -5.30 -24.02
N PRO A 362 14.42 -5.39 -24.28
CA PRO A 362 15.16 -4.33 -24.95
C PRO A 362 14.56 -3.92 -26.30
N GLN A 363 13.98 -4.87 -27.05
CA GLN A 363 13.33 -4.62 -28.34
C GLN A 363 12.09 -3.73 -28.17
N PHE A 364 11.28 -4.00 -27.16
CA PHE A 364 10.09 -3.20 -26.87
C PHE A 364 10.45 -1.78 -26.41
N LEU A 365 11.51 -1.64 -25.61
CA LEU A 365 12.04 -0.33 -25.22
C LEU A 365 12.52 0.49 -26.43
N GLN A 366 13.20 -0.14 -27.39
CA GLN A 366 13.61 0.55 -28.62
C GLN A 366 12.41 0.98 -29.48
N MET A 367 11.39 0.12 -29.61
CA MET A 367 10.17 0.44 -30.37
C MET A 367 9.38 1.60 -29.74
N SER A 368 9.25 1.60 -28.41
CA SER A 368 8.55 2.65 -27.67
C SER A 368 9.35 3.96 -27.56
N ALA A 369 10.69 3.93 -27.69
CA ALA A 369 11.55 5.10 -27.59
C ALA A 369 11.18 6.22 -28.59
N LYS A 370 10.67 5.86 -29.79
CA LYS A 370 10.21 6.85 -30.79
C LYS A 370 9.14 7.78 -30.24
N TRP A 371 8.27 7.28 -29.36
CA TRP A 371 7.17 8.04 -28.77
C TRP A 371 7.52 8.66 -27.42
N GLN A 372 8.48 8.06 -26.69
CA GLN A 372 8.87 8.54 -25.37
C GLN A 372 9.94 9.65 -25.40
N ARG A 373 10.91 9.60 -26.31
CA ARG A 373 11.98 10.62 -26.41
C ARG A 373 11.45 12.05 -26.59
N PRO A 374 10.47 12.31 -27.48
CA PRO A 374 9.90 13.65 -27.59
C PRO A 374 9.25 14.15 -26.28
N LYS A 375 8.65 13.25 -25.49
CA LYS A 375 8.07 13.59 -24.18
C LYS A 375 9.12 13.87 -23.09
N MET A 376 10.34 13.39 -23.28
CA MET A 376 11.47 13.69 -22.40
C MET A 376 12.11 15.02 -22.81
N ASP A 377 12.33 15.24 -24.10
CA ASP A 377 12.90 16.49 -24.62
C ASP A 377 12.01 17.72 -24.30
N LEU A 378 10.68 17.54 -24.30
CA LEU A 378 9.73 18.59 -23.90
C LEU A 378 9.87 18.99 -22.42
N ARG A 379 10.24 18.06 -21.53
CA ARG A 379 10.43 18.35 -20.10
C ARG A 379 11.71 19.15 -19.82
N ASP A 380 12.71 19.01 -20.68
CA ASP A 380 13.98 19.73 -20.57
C ASP A 380 13.89 21.17 -21.12
N LEU A 381 12.86 21.50 -21.91
CA LEU A 381 12.58 22.86 -22.38
C LEU A 381 11.85 23.73 -21.34
N GLU A 382 11.25 23.11 -20.31
CA GLU A 382 10.46 23.81 -19.28
C GLU A 382 11.24 24.12 -17.98
N ARG A 383 12.54 23.79 -17.90
CA ARG A 383 13.37 24.19 -16.76
C ARG A 383 14.23 25.41 -17.15
N PRO A 384 14.02 26.58 -16.53
CA PRO A 384 14.80 27.79 -16.80
C PRO A 384 16.28 27.65 -16.44
#